data_AF-A0A2N7QGK2-F1
#
_entry.id   AF-A0A2N7QGK2-F1
#
_cell.length_a   1.000
_cell.length_b   1.000
_cell.length_c   1.000
_cell.angle_alpha   90.00
_cell.angle_beta   90.00
_cell.angle_gamma   90.00
#
_symmetry.space_group_name_H-M   'P 1'
#
loop_
_entity.id
_entity.type
_entity.pdbx_description
1 polymer ?
#
loop_
_entity_poly.entity_id
_entity_poly.type
_entity_poly.pdbx_seq_one_letter_code
_entity_poly.pdbx_strand_id
1 'polypeptide(L)'
;MVEAGSAKKMDPNLFTIEEHQTYYIYTVVIDVNRIGKDVIYIEKKEKKKEKDREKDENKNKKDIEIIEKEGKKIIKLEGNEIKFDPDIEVSIEEVEKLYMINFSLKDKNKKQERIIQLIKSILYLKRDIKGRQEDLTPKLLILGLYNNHPYLSFKDKILLTNEYEEIYEEETVTTDNVVKINRRIVKFNKPVFEILSAFNELEKKQLKEDEILDIINKIERFLDDNNTNKRIILAHSPEIEVKIQNQ
;
A
#
# COMPACT_ATOMS: atom_id res chain seq x y z
N MET A 1 -26.71 43.29 3.45
CA MET A 1 -26.28 42.84 2.11
C MET A 1 -24.92 43.45 1.87
N VAL A 2 -23.85 42.65 1.89
CA VAL A 2 -22.50 43.13 1.56
C VAL A 2 -22.29 42.85 0.08
N GLU A 3 -22.01 43.90 -0.70
CA GLU A 3 -21.73 43.79 -2.14
C GLU A 3 -20.53 42.86 -2.38
N ALA A 4 -20.70 41.91 -3.30
CA ALA A 4 -19.62 41.06 -3.76
C ALA A 4 -18.60 41.93 -4.52
N GLY A 5 -17.46 42.19 -3.89
CA GLY A 5 -16.33 42.84 -4.54
C GLY A 5 -15.89 42.05 -5.77
N SER A 6 -15.85 42.69 -6.93
CA SER A 6 -15.39 42.05 -8.17
C SER A 6 -13.91 41.68 -8.05
N ALA A 7 -13.59 40.40 -8.05
CA ALA A 7 -12.21 39.93 -8.15
C ALA A 7 -11.60 40.45 -9.47
N LYS A 8 -10.68 41.41 -9.36
CA LYS A 8 -9.88 41.85 -10.52
C LYS A 8 -8.99 40.70 -10.98
N LYS A 9 -8.89 40.52 -12.29
CA LYS A 9 -7.99 39.58 -12.95
C LYS A 9 -6.54 39.91 -12.54
N MET A 10 -5.84 38.97 -11.91
CA MET A 10 -4.42 39.10 -11.55
C MET A 10 -3.54 39.00 -12.80
N ASP A 11 -2.51 39.84 -12.87
CA ASP A 11 -1.37 39.59 -13.74
C ASP A 11 -0.47 38.52 -13.09
N PRO A 12 -0.06 37.46 -13.81
CA PRO A 12 0.77 36.39 -13.25
C PRO A 12 2.14 36.94 -12.86
N ASN A 13 2.42 37.00 -11.56
CA ASN A 13 3.73 37.39 -11.04
C ASN A 13 4.64 36.15 -10.97
N LEU A 14 5.83 36.24 -11.58
CA LEU A 14 6.81 35.15 -11.68
C LEU A 14 7.34 34.66 -10.32
N PHE A 15 7.20 35.48 -9.27
CA PHE A 15 7.56 35.12 -7.88
C PHE A 15 6.39 34.57 -7.07
N THR A 16 5.18 34.56 -7.63
CA THR A 16 4.06 33.79 -7.08
C THR A 16 4.30 32.35 -7.51
N ILE A 17 4.86 31.57 -6.59
CA ILE A 17 4.83 30.11 -6.71
C ILE A 17 3.36 29.75 -6.63
N GLU A 18 2.71 29.52 -7.78
CA GLU A 18 1.44 28.81 -7.81
C GLU A 18 1.71 27.40 -7.28
N GLU A 19 1.44 27.20 -6.00
CA GLU A 19 1.47 25.87 -5.39
C GLU A 19 0.22 25.12 -5.84
N HIS A 20 0.29 24.50 -7.01
CA HIS A 20 -0.71 23.54 -7.45
C HIS A 20 -0.63 22.30 -6.55
N GLN A 21 -1.59 22.17 -5.63
CA GLN A 21 -1.76 20.95 -4.84
C GLN A 21 -2.48 19.90 -5.68
N THR A 22 -1.90 18.71 -5.79
CA THR A 22 -2.50 17.58 -6.51
C THR A 22 -2.57 16.37 -5.60
N TYR A 23 -3.65 15.60 -5.69
CA TYR A 23 -3.84 14.38 -4.93
C TYR A 23 -3.36 13.16 -5.72
N TYR A 24 -2.64 12.27 -5.04
CA TYR A 24 -2.24 10.97 -5.58
C TYR A 24 -3.12 9.86 -5.00
N ILE A 25 -3.45 8.88 -5.84
CA ILE A 25 -4.21 7.70 -5.42
C ILE A 25 -3.30 6.48 -5.46
N TYR A 26 -3.23 5.77 -4.34
CA TYR A 26 -2.51 4.51 -4.22
C TYR A 26 -3.50 3.40 -3.87
N THR A 27 -3.30 2.21 -4.44
CA THR A 27 -4.06 1.01 -4.09
C THR A 27 -3.07 -0.08 -3.72
N VAL A 28 -3.20 -0.61 -2.51
CA VAL A 28 -2.37 -1.70 -2.00
C VAL A 28 -3.29 -2.86 -1.64
N VAL A 29 -2.97 -4.05 -2.18
CA VAL A 29 -3.69 -5.28 -1.90
C VAL A 29 -2.70 -6.28 -1.32
N ILE A 30 -3.04 -6.83 -0.15
CA ILE A 30 -2.18 -7.74 0.59
C ILE A 30 -2.90 -9.07 0.76
N ASP A 31 -2.37 -10.14 0.15
CA ASP A 31 -2.82 -11.50 0.42
C ASP A 31 -2.14 -12.03 1.68
N VAL A 32 -2.80 -11.83 2.82
CA VAL A 32 -2.30 -12.22 4.16
C VAL A 32 -1.97 -13.72 4.22
N ASN A 33 -2.70 -14.57 3.50
CA ASN A 33 -2.54 -16.03 3.57
C ASN A 33 -1.25 -16.53 2.91
N ARG A 34 -0.67 -15.73 2.01
CA ARG A 34 0.60 -16.01 1.32
C ARG A 34 1.81 -15.43 2.05
N ILE A 35 1.63 -14.59 3.06
CA ILE A 35 2.76 -13.94 3.72
C ILE A 35 3.62 -14.96 4.46
N GLY A 36 4.93 -14.89 4.18
CA GLY A 36 5.91 -15.83 4.71
C GLY A 36 5.65 -17.27 4.26
N LYS A 37 5.01 -17.47 3.11
CA LYS A 37 4.92 -18.75 2.43
C LYS A 37 5.49 -18.60 1.01
N ASP A 38 6.26 -19.57 0.58
CA ASP A 38 6.78 -19.63 -0.78
C ASP A 38 6.78 -21.07 -1.27
N VAL A 39 6.69 -21.26 -2.58
CA VAL A 39 6.62 -22.60 -3.19
C VAL A 39 7.53 -22.65 -4.41
N ILE A 40 8.48 -23.59 -4.39
CA ILE A 40 9.38 -23.84 -5.50
C ILE A 40 9.05 -25.20 -6.12
N TYR A 41 8.95 -25.24 -7.44
CA TYR A 41 8.75 -26.46 -8.20
C TYR A 41 10.06 -26.86 -8.89
N ILE A 42 10.45 -28.12 -8.70
CA ILE A 42 11.66 -28.69 -9.30
C ILE A 42 11.27 -29.93 -10.09
N GLU A 43 11.73 -30.03 -11.33
CA GLU A 43 11.54 -31.23 -12.14
C GLU A 43 12.33 -32.42 -11.59
N LYS A 44 11.67 -33.59 -11.49
CA LYS A 44 12.34 -34.84 -11.18
C LYS A 44 13.24 -35.20 -12.36
N LYS A 45 14.56 -35.11 -12.17
CA LYS A 45 15.50 -35.63 -13.17
C LYS A 45 15.30 -37.15 -13.26
N GLU A 46 14.76 -37.63 -14.37
CA GLU A 46 14.81 -39.07 -14.68
C GLU A 46 16.28 -39.49 -14.76
N LYS A 47 16.63 -40.66 -14.23
CA LYS A 47 17.96 -41.25 -14.38
C LYS A 47 18.20 -41.52 -15.88
N LYS A 48 18.70 -40.55 -16.64
CA LYS A 48 19.24 -40.80 -17.99
C LYS A 48 20.35 -41.84 -17.85
N LYS A 49 20.29 -42.91 -18.66
CA LYS A 49 21.36 -43.91 -18.77
C LYS A 49 22.67 -43.19 -19.08
N GLU A 50 23.79 -43.64 -18.50
CA GLU A 50 25.10 -42.97 -18.53
C GLU A 50 25.61 -42.60 -19.94
N LYS A 51 25.08 -43.18 -21.01
CA LYS A 51 25.50 -42.92 -22.39
C LYS A 51 25.01 -41.60 -23.00
N ASP A 52 24.07 -40.88 -22.37
CA ASP A 52 23.53 -39.63 -22.93
C ASP A 52 24.03 -38.35 -22.22
N ARG A 53 24.91 -38.48 -21.21
CA ARG A 53 25.40 -37.34 -20.42
C ARG A 53 26.43 -36.46 -21.13
N GLU A 54 27.02 -36.92 -22.24
CA GLU A 54 28.12 -36.22 -22.91
C GLU A 54 27.68 -35.04 -23.81
N LYS A 55 26.39 -34.68 -23.89
CA LYS A 55 25.92 -33.63 -24.83
C LYS A 55 25.17 -32.44 -24.22
N ASP A 56 25.11 -32.29 -22.89
CA ASP A 56 24.51 -31.10 -22.26
C ASP A 56 25.61 -30.10 -21.82
N GLU A 57 26.14 -29.32 -22.77
CA GLU A 57 27.15 -28.26 -22.55
C GLU A 57 26.58 -26.97 -21.89
N ASN A 58 25.58 -27.06 -21.02
CA ASN A 58 25.10 -25.91 -20.25
C ASN A 58 25.74 -25.88 -18.86
N LYS A 59 27.00 -25.40 -18.81
CA LYS A 59 27.88 -25.28 -17.62
C LYS A 59 27.36 -24.42 -16.45
N ASN A 60 26.13 -23.90 -16.48
CA ASN A 60 25.60 -22.98 -15.46
C ASN A 60 24.35 -23.49 -14.72
N LYS A 61 23.90 -24.74 -14.93
CA LYS A 61 22.83 -25.32 -14.10
C LYS A 61 23.44 -25.86 -12.81
N LYS A 62 23.22 -25.16 -11.70
CA LYS A 62 23.46 -25.72 -10.37
C LYS A 62 22.59 -26.95 -10.20
N ASP A 63 23.21 -28.10 -9.93
CA ASP A 63 22.49 -29.34 -9.74
C ASP A 63 21.86 -29.36 -8.35
N ILE A 64 20.53 -29.26 -8.31
CA ILE A 64 19.73 -29.47 -7.12
C ILE A 64 19.33 -30.94 -7.09
N GLU A 65 19.66 -31.61 -6.00
CA GLU A 65 19.32 -33.00 -5.74
C GLU A 65 18.49 -33.12 -4.47
N ILE A 66 17.42 -33.90 -4.49
CA ILE A 66 16.62 -34.20 -3.30
C ILE A 66 16.86 -35.66 -2.92
N ILE A 67 17.37 -35.86 -1.71
CA ILE A 67 17.74 -37.19 -1.19
C ILE A 67 16.88 -37.48 0.03
N GLU A 68 16.39 -38.70 0.14
CA GLU A 68 15.71 -39.19 1.34
C GLU A 68 16.73 -39.83 2.29
N LYS A 69 16.82 -39.31 3.52
CA LYS A 69 17.68 -39.86 4.58
C LYS A 69 16.85 -39.95 5.86
N GLU A 70 16.78 -41.14 6.45
CA GLU A 70 16.05 -41.38 7.72
C GLU A 70 14.58 -40.91 7.70
N GLY A 71 13.90 -41.05 6.54
CA GLY A 71 12.51 -40.64 6.36
C GLY A 71 12.30 -39.12 6.20
N LYS A 72 13.37 -38.32 6.13
CA LYS A 72 13.33 -36.89 5.82
C LYS A 72 13.96 -36.62 4.46
N LYS A 73 13.29 -35.80 3.65
CA LYS A 73 13.81 -35.31 2.36
C LYS A 73 14.72 -34.12 2.60
N ILE A 74 15.95 -34.20 2.10
CA ILE A 74 17.01 -33.20 2.24
C ILE A 74 17.33 -32.63 0.86
N ILE A 75 17.49 -31.30 0.78
CA ILE A 75 17.87 -30.61 -0.45
C ILE A 75 19.40 -30.45 -0.45
N LYS A 76 20.04 -30.90 -1.53
CA LYS A 76 21.45 -30.66 -1.80
C LYS A 76 21.62 -29.75 -3.01
N LEU A 77 22.55 -28.82 -2.91
CA LEU A 77 23.02 -27.97 -4.00
C LEU A 77 24.50 -28.31 -4.23
N GLU A 78 24.86 -28.76 -5.43
CA GLU A 78 26.26 -29.07 -5.78
C GLU A 78 26.92 -30.05 -4.79
N GLY A 79 26.14 -31.02 -4.30
CA GLY A 79 26.60 -32.03 -3.33
C GLY A 79 26.56 -31.59 -1.86
N ASN A 80 26.35 -30.31 -1.57
CA ASN A 80 26.26 -29.79 -0.20
C ASN A 80 24.81 -29.73 0.29
N GLU A 81 24.57 -30.21 1.51
CA GLU A 81 23.27 -30.08 2.18
C GLU A 81 22.96 -28.60 2.48
N ILE A 82 21.78 -28.15 2.04
CA ILE A 82 21.31 -26.81 2.34
C ILE A 82 20.76 -26.80 3.77
N LYS A 83 21.38 -25.98 4.63
CA LYS A 83 20.83 -25.65 5.94
C LYS A 83 19.94 -24.44 5.79
N PHE A 84 18.66 -24.61 6.07
CA PHE A 84 17.70 -23.50 6.10
C PHE A 84 17.76 -22.79 7.44
N ASP A 85 17.33 -21.52 7.45
CA ASP A 85 17.12 -20.77 8.67
C ASP A 85 16.16 -21.56 9.60
N PRO A 86 16.49 -21.69 10.91
CA PRO A 86 15.66 -22.44 11.85
C PRO A 86 14.22 -21.92 11.95
N ASP A 87 13.95 -20.67 11.59
CA ASP A 87 12.61 -20.08 11.60
C ASP A 87 11.76 -20.48 10.38
N ILE A 88 12.34 -21.20 9.41
CA ILE A 88 11.66 -21.64 8.19
C ILE A 88 11.32 -23.14 8.29
N GLU A 89 10.05 -23.46 8.14
CA GLU A 89 9.55 -24.80 7.84
C GLU A 89 9.70 -25.09 6.35
N VAL A 90 10.28 -26.24 6.04
CA VAL A 90 10.39 -26.73 4.67
C VAL A 90 9.69 -28.09 4.60
N SER A 91 8.67 -28.20 3.75
CA SER A 91 8.05 -29.48 3.41
C SER A 91 8.26 -29.78 1.93
N ILE A 92 8.44 -31.06 1.60
CA ILE A 92 8.71 -31.51 0.24
C ILE A 92 7.67 -32.55 -0.13
N GLU A 93 6.84 -32.19 -1.09
CA GLU A 93 5.80 -33.04 -1.65
C GLU A 93 6.18 -33.49 -3.06
N GLU A 94 5.75 -34.68 -3.44
CA GLU A 94 5.93 -35.19 -4.79
C GLU A 94 4.61 -35.12 -5.54
N VAL A 95 4.60 -34.38 -6.63
CA VAL A 95 3.42 -34.21 -7.48
C VAL A 95 3.83 -34.62 -8.89
N GLU A 96 3.42 -35.82 -9.30
CA GLU A 96 3.73 -36.40 -10.62
C GLU A 96 5.24 -36.39 -10.92
N LYS A 97 5.67 -35.56 -11.88
CA LYS A 97 7.06 -35.38 -12.34
C LYS A 97 7.79 -34.23 -11.64
N LEU A 98 7.19 -33.64 -10.62
CA LEU A 98 7.73 -32.48 -9.90
C LEU A 98 7.92 -32.79 -8.40
N TYR A 99 8.92 -32.16 -7.83
CA TYR A 99 9.02 -31.91 -6.40
C TYR A 99 8.47 -30.51 -6.12
N MET A 100 7.54 -30.42 -5.19
CA MET A 100 7.01 -29.17 -4.67
C MET A 100 7.62 -28.93 -3.29
N ILE A 101 8.44 -27.88 -3.18
CA ILE A 101 9.11 -27.50 -1.95
C ILE A 101 8.37 -26.30 -1.39
N ASN A 102 7.64 -26.51 -0.29
CA ASN A 102 6.94 -25.45 0.41
C ASN A 102 7.84 -24.89 1.50
N PHE A 103 7.98 -23.57 1.51
CA PHE A 103 8.62 -22.81 2.57
C PHE A 103 7.53 -22.09 3.35
N SER A 104 7.58 -22.15 4.67
CA SER A 104 6.71 -21.37 5.55
C SER A 104 7.48 -20.84 6.73
N LEU A 105 7.34 -19.55 7.04
CA LEU A 105 7.84 -18.98 8.28
C LEU A 105 7.03 -19.56 9.45
N LYS A 106 7.71 -20.12 10.45
CA LYS A 106 7.13 -20.79 11.63
C LYS A 106 6.33 -19.84 12.50
N ASP A 107 6.93 -18.67 12.75
CA ASP A 107 6.41 -17.72 13.70
C ASP A 107 5.27 -16.89 13.08
N LYS A 108 4.04 -17.15 13.51
CA LYS A 108 2.85 -16.39 13.11
C LYS A 108 2.95 -14.93 13.53
N ASN A 109 3.52 -14.64 14.70
CA ASN A 109 3.62 -13.28 15.24
C ASN A 109 4.58 -12.46 14.37
N LYS A 110 5.71 -13.03 13.93
CA LYS A 110 6.61 -12.36 12.97
C LYS A 110 5.92 -12.02 11.65
N LYS A 111 5.01 -12.88 11.16
CA LYS A 111 4.23 -12.58 9.93
C LYS A 111 3.32 -11.37 10.16
N GLN A 112 2.58 -11.38 11.27
CA GLN A 112 1.68 -10.29 11.64
C GLN A 112 2.45 -8.97 11.83
N GLU A 113 3.58 -9.02 12.53
CA GLU A 113 4.44 -7.86 12.75
C GLU A 113 4.89 -7.22 11.44
N ARG A 114 5.33 -8.02 10.46
CA ARG A 114 5.72 -7.53 9.13
C ARG A 114 4.57 -6.83 8.40
N ILE A 115 3.35 -7.35 8.51
CA ILE A 115 2.15 -6.74 7.92
C ILE A 115 1.89 -5.38 8.56
N ILE A 116 1.90 -5.34 9.90
CA ILE A 116 1.65 -4.10 10.65
C ILE A 116 2.74 -3.06 10.35
N GLN A 117 4.01 -3.47 10.25
CA GLN A 117 5.10 -2.56 9.86
C GLN A 117 4.87 -1.96 8.47
N LEU A 118 4.54 -2.79 7.48
CA LEU A 118 4.23 -2.31 6.12
C LEU A 118 3.08 -1.30 6.12
N ILE A 119 2.00 -1.60 6.85
CA ILE A 119 0.82 -0.74 6.94
C ILE A 119 1.17 0.59 7.62
N LYS A 120 1.92 0.55 8.73
CA LYS A 120 2.44 1.76 9.39
C LYS A 120 3.29 2.58 8.42
N SER A 121 4.18 1.96 7.66
CA SER A 121 5.00 2.67 6.67
C SER A 121 4.17 3.37 5.59
N ILE A 122 3.05 2.77 5.15
CA ILE A 122 2.13 3.38 4.18
C ILE A 122 1.35 4.54 4.83
N LEU A 123 0.86 4.35 6.06
CA LEU A 123 0.06 5.36 6.76
C LEU A 123 0.88 6.58 7.18
N TYR A 124 2.18 6.43 7.44
CA TYR A 124 3.09 7.51 7.83
C TYR A 124 4.13 7.84 6.76
N LEU A 125 3.81 7.57 5.49
CA LEU A 125 4.77 7.73 4.40
C LEU A 125 5.13 9.21 4.22
N LYS A 126 6.43 9.50 4.36
CA LYS A 126 7.01 10.81 4.02
C LYS A 126 8.03 10.64 2.91
N ARG A 127 8.09 11.60 2.00
CA ARG A 127 8.96 11.55 0.82
C ARG A 127 9.88 12.75 0.79
N ASP A 128 11.18 12.48 0.75
CA ASP A 128 12.21 13.50 0.56
C ASP A 128 12.72 13.49 -0.88
N ILE A 129 12.41 14.52 -1.66
CA ILE A 129 12.90 14.68 -3.04
C ILE A 129 13.44 16.10 -3.25
N LYS A 130 14.67 16.19 -3.76
CA LYS A 130 15.31 17.46 -4.17
C LYS A 130 15.19 18.58 -3.11
N GLY A 131 15.37 18.23 -1.84
CA GLY A 131 15.33 19.18 -0.72
C GLY A 131 13.93 19.59 -0.27
N ARG A 132 12.85 18.99 -0.82
CA ARG A 132 11.48 19.14 -0.32
C ARG A 132 11.10 17.88 0.46
N GLN A 133 10.50 18.08 1.63
CA GLN A 133 9.81 17.02 2.35
C GLN A 133 8.33 17.11 1.99
N GLU A 134 7.80 16.06 1.39
CA GLU A 134 6.39 15.92 1.08
C GLU A 134 5.75 14.93 2.05
N ASP A 135 4.59 15.30 2.59
CA ASP A 135 3.77 14.41 3.40
C ASP A 135 2.82 13.61 2.49
N LEU A 136 3.05 12.29 2.39
CA LEU A 136 2.22 11.37 1.61
C LEU A 136 1.23 10.60 2.49
N THR A 137 1.05 11.02 3.75
CA THR A 137 0.00 10.51 4.63
C THR A 137 -1.35 10.60 3.91
N PRO A 138 -2.14 9.52 3.88
CA PRO A 138 -3.40 9.51 3.14
C PRO A 138 -4.36 10.57 3.69
N LYS A 139 -4.85 11.46 2.82
CA LYS A 139 -5.95 12.37 3.17
C LYS A 139 -7.31 11.65 3.14
N LEU A 140 -7.44 10.64 2.30
CA LEU A 140 -8.58 9.72 2.19
C LEU A 140 -8.07 8.28 2.22
N LEU A 141 -8.61 7.46 3.12
CA LEU A 141 -8.27 6.05 3.26
C LEU A 141 -9.54 5.21 3.17
N ILE A 142 -9.54 4.25 2.25
CA ILE A 142 -10.55 3.19 2.20
C ILE A 142 -9.85 1.87 2.52
N LEU A 143 -10.14 1.32 3.69
CA LEU A 143 -9.60 0.04 4.13
C LEU A 143 -10.65 -1.04 3.98
N GLY A 144 -10.36 -2.04 3.15
CA GLY A 144 -11.18 -3.24 3.03
C GLY A 144 -10.49 -4.43 3.68
N LEU A 145 -11.15 -5.05 4.64
CA LEU A 145 -10.75 -6.29 5.29
C LEU A 145 -11.66 -7.41 4.76
N TYR A 146 -11.07 -8.36 4.05
CA TYR A 146 -11.81 -9.42 3.36
C TYR A 146 -11.31 -10.77 3.84
N ASN A 147 -12.19 -11.53 4.48
CA ASN A 147 -11.96 -12.94 4.75
C ASN A 147 -12.89 -13.77 3.86
N ASN A 148 -12.35 -14.75 3.13
CA ASN A 148 -13.09 -15.60 2.18
C ASN A 148 -13.97 -14.85 1.16
N HIS A 149 -13.63 -13.59 0.85
CA HIS A 149 -14.32 -12.76 -0.12
C HIS A 149 -13.30 -12.12 -1.07
N PRO A 150 -13.63 -11.94 -2.36
CA PRO A 150 -12.77 -11.19 -3.26
C PRO A 150 -12.67 -9.73 -2.78
N TYR A 151 -11.47 -9.15 -2.91
CA TYR A 151 -11.28 -7.74 -2.61
C TYR A 151 -12.08 -6.89 -3.59
N LEU A 152 -12.54 -5.73 -3.12
CA LEU A 152 -13.17 -4.74 -3.98
C LEU A 152 -12.19 -3.61 -4.28
N SER A 153 -12.08 -3.27 -5.55
CA SER A 153 -11.33 -2.08 -5.98
C SER A 153 -12.21 -0.83 -5.86
N PHE A 154 -11.61 0.25 -5.39
CA PHE A 154 -12.21 1.59 -5.30
C PHE A 154 -11.53 2.60 -6.24
N LYS A 155 -10.56 2.18 -7.04
CA LYS A 155 -9.75 3.07 -7.88
C LYS A 155 -10.59 3.97 -8.78
N ASP A 156 -11.60 3.39 -9.43
CA ASP A 156 -12.47 4.11 -10.38
C ASP A 156 -13.77 4.60 -9.73
N LYS A 157 -13.82 4.59 -8.38
CA LYS A 157 -15.00 4.96 -7.59
C LYS A 157 -14.79 6.22 -6.77
N ILE A 158 -13.64 6.87 -6.89
CA ILE A 158 -13.30 8.08 -6.15
C ILE A 158 -13.13 9.21 -7.17
N LEU A 159 -13.92 10.26 -7.03
CA LEU A 159 -13.88 11.44 -7.89
C LEU A 159 -13.53 12.66 -7.05
N LEU A 160 -12.56 13.45 -7.50
CA LEU A 160 -12.32 14.79 -6.97
C LEU A 160 -13.26 15.75 -7.70
N THR A 161 -14.26 16.28 -6.99
CA THR A 161 -15.29 17.15 -7.58
C THR A 161 -15.05 18.62 -7.34
N ASN A 162 -14.26 18.93 -6.31
CA ASN A 162 -13.83 20.28 -6.02
C ASN A 162 -12.37 20.23 -5.59
N GLU A 163 -11.55 21.09 -6.16
CA GLU A 163 -10.13 21.21 -5.85
C GLU A 163 -9.90 22.22 -4.72
N TYR A 164 -8.68 22.20 -4.19
CA TYR A 164 -8.22 23.19 -3.23
C TYR A 164 -8.13 24.56 -3.90
N GLU A 165 -8.88 25.54 -3.39
CA GLU A 165 -8.81 26.91 -3.87
C GLU A 165 -8.61 27.88 -2.71
N GLU A 166 -7.53 28.66 -2.80
CA GLU A 166 -7.28 29.83 -1.97
C GLU A 166 -7.45 31.09 -2.81
N ILE A 167 -8.40 31.94 -2.42
CA ILE A 167 -8.56 33.27 -3.01
C ILE A 167 -7.91 34.29 -2.08
N TYR A 168 -6.98 35.07 -2.62
CA TYR A 168 -6.27 36.13 -1.90
C TYR A 168 -6.82 37.52 -2.24
N GLU A 169 -6.92 38.38 -1.24
CA GLU A 169 -6.98 39.84 -1.41
C GLU A 169 -5.59 40.41 -1.11
N GLU A 170 -5.07 41.23 -2.03
CA GLU A 170 -3.81 41.96 -1.83
C GLU A 170 -4.08 43.45 -1.61
N GLU A 171 -3.62 44.00 -0.50
CA GLU A 171 -3.56 45.45 -0.28
C GLU A 171 -2.12 45.92 -0.39
N THR A 172 -1.84 46.82 -1.34
CA THR A 172 -0.52 47.45 -1.47
C THR A 172 -0.51 48.78 -0.71
N VAL A 173 0.27 48.84 0.36
CA VAL A 173 0.52 50.06 1.13
C VAL A 173 1.90 50.59 0.75
N THR A 174 1.97 51.78 0.16
CA THR A 174 3.24 52.42 -0.20
C THR A 174 3.54 53.53 0.80
N THR A 175 4.66 53.43 1.52
CA THR A 175 5.12 54.46 2.46
C THR A 175 6.61 54.70 2.25
N ASP A 176 7.03 55.94 2.00
CA ASP A 176 8.43 56.42 1.99
C ASP A 176 9.45 55.41 1.42
N ASN A 177 9.26 55.02 0.15
CA ASN A 177 10.07 54.07 -0.63
C ASN A 177 9.93 52.56 -0.29
N VAL A 178 9.01 52.18 0.60
CA VAL A 178 8.70 50.77 0.89
C VAL A 178 7.31 50.42 0.37
N VAL A 179 7.24 49.38 -0.48
CA VAL A 179 5.98 48.77 -0.92
C VAL A 179 5.69 47.59 -0.01
N LYS A 180 4.64 47.69 0.81
CA LYS A 180 4.15 46.60 1.65
C LYS A 180 2.94 45.96 0.97
N ILE A 181 3.07 44.69 0.57
CA ILE A 181 1.97 43.90 0.03
C ILE A 181 1.40 43.07 1.18
N ASN A 182 0.21 43.42 1.65
CA ASN A 182 -0.53 42.62 2.63
C ASN A 182 -1.41 41.63 1.86
N ARG A 183 -1.14 40.33 2.02
CA ARG A 183 -1.96 39.25 1.44
C ARG A 183 -2.90 38.71 2.51
N ARG A 184 -4.20 38.66 2.22
CA ARG A 184 -5.22 38.05 3.09
C ARG A 184 -5.94 36.95 2.33
N ILE A 185 -6.09 35.77 2.95
CA ILE A 185 -6.94 34.70 2.41
C ILE A 185 -8.40 35.06 2.68
N VAL A 186 -9.22 35.07 1.64
CA VAL A 186 -10.62 35.52 1.68
C VAL A 186 -11.60 34.41 1.39
N LYS A 187 -11.20 33.42 0.59
CA LYS A 187 -11.98 32.21 0.37
C LYS A 187 -11.07 30.99 0.44
N PHE A 188 -11.56 29.99 1.14
CA PHE A 188 -10.93 28.69 1.29
C PHE A 188 -12.00 27.63 1.01
N ASN A 189 -11.83 26.85 -0.04
CA ASN A 189 -12.70 25.71 -0.33
C ASN A 189 -11.96 24.43 0.03
N LYS A 190 -12.60 23.58 0.84
CA LYS A 190 -12.08 22.22 1.07
C LYS A 190 -12.23 21.39 -0.20
N PRO A 191 -11.25 20.54 -0.51
CA PRO A 191 -11.37 19.55 -1.57
C PRO A 191 -12.50 18.57 -1.23
N VAL A 192 -13.30 18.21 -2.23
CA VAL A 192 -14.46 17.32 -2.06
C VAL A 192 -14.24 16.04 -2.86
N PHE A 193 -14.19 14.91 -2.16
CA PHE A 193 -14.12 13.58 -2.75
C PHE A 193 -15.50 12.94 -2.78
N GLU A 194 -15.98 12.58 -3.96
CA GLU A 194 -17.18 11.78 -4.14
C GLU A 194 -16.82 10.31 -4.30
N ILE A 195 -17.43 9.47 -3.47
CA ILE A 195 -17.28 8.02 -3.53
C ILE A 195 -18.55 7.44 -4.15
N LEU A 196 -18.40 6.87 -5.35
CA LEU A 196 -19.42 6.12 -6.06
C LEU A 196 -19.49 4.72 -5.46
N SER A 197 -20.41 4.48 -4.52
CA SER A 197 -20.47 3.21 -3.79
C SER A 197 -21.90 2.66 -3.75
N ALA A 198 -22.02 1.35 -3.98
CA ALA A 198 -23.27 0.59 -3.86
C ALA A 198 -23.42 -0.11 -2.49
N PHE A 199 -22.65 0.31 -1.47
CA PHE A 199 -22.63 -0.37 -0.16
C PHE A 199 -23.20 0.52 0.94
N ASN A 200 -24.21 0.00 1.65
CA ASN A 200 -24.89 0.68 2.75
C ASN A 200 -24.13 0.64 4.09
N GLU A 201 -23.14 -0.25 4.24
CA GLU A 201 -22.38 -0.45 5.48
C GLU A 201 -20.96 0.11 5.33
N LEU A 202 -20.82 1.42 5.52
CA LEU A 202 -19.53 2.09 5.61
C LEU A 202 -19.35 2.64 7.03
N GLU A 203 -18.37 2.10 7.76
CA GLU A 203 -17.96 2.69 9.02
C GLU A 203 -17.14 3.94 8.71
N LYS A 204 -17.69 5.11 9.01
CA LYS A 204 -17.05 6.41 8.75
C LYS A 204 -16.18 6.84 9.93
N LYS A 205 -14.97 7.30 9.62
CA LYS A 205 -13.92 7.70 10.56
C LYS A 205 -13.22 8.97 10.09
N GLN A 206 -12.71 9.77 11.03
CA GLN A 206 -11.93 10.98 10.77
C GLN A 206 -10.43 10.70 11.00
N LEU A 207 -9.59 10.74 9.98
CA LEU A 207 -8.14 10.54 10.13
C LEU A 207 -7.51 11.60 11.05
N LYS A 208 -7.40 11.25 12.33
CA LYS A 208 -6.59 11.85 13.39
C LYS A 208 -5.64 10.80 13.92
N GLU A 209 -4.62 11.21 14.66
CA GLU A 209 -3.59 10.29 15.19
C GLU A 209 -4.19 9.13 16.01
N ASP A 210 -5.20 9.41 16.86
CA ASP A 210 -5.94 8.39 17.63
C ASP A 210 -6.71 7.40 16.74
N GLU A 211 -7.19 7.87 15.58
CA GLU A 211 -7.96 7.03 14.65
C GLU A 211 -7.06 6.16 13.78
N ILE A 212 -5.83 6.60 13.49
CA ILE A 212 -4.82 5.74 12.86
C ILE A 212 -4.48 4.57 13.77
N LEU A 213 -4.34 4.82 15.08
CA LEU A 213 -4.12 3.76 16.07
C LEU A 213 -5.30 2.79 16.13
N ASP A 214 -6.55 3.29 16.10
CA ASP A 214 -7.73 2.43 16.00
C ASP A 214 -7.75 1.57 14.73
N ILE A 215 -7.39 2.14 13.58
CA ILE A 215 -7.28 1.40 12.32
C ILE A 215 -6.27 0.26 12.44
N ILE A 216 -5.09 0.53 13.02
CA ILE A 216 -4.06 -0.48 13.25
C ILE A 216 -4.60 -1.58 14.18
N ASN A 217 -5.22 -1.22 15.31
CA ASN A 217 -5.80 -2.19 16.24
C ASN A 217 -6.88 -3.07 15.57
N LYS A 218 -7.69 -2.50 14.67
CA LYS A 218 -8.69 -3.27 13.90
C LYS A 218 -8.05 -4.26 12.93
N ILE A 219 -6.92 -3.88 12.32
CA ILE A 219 -6.16 -4.75 11.44
C ILE A 219 -5.53 -5.88 12.26
N GLU A 220 -4.93 -5.58 13.42
CA GLU A 220 -4.38 -6.59 14.33
C GLU A 220 -5.45 -7.62 14.73
N ARG A 221 -6.62 -7.14 15.16
CA ARG A 221 -7.77 -8.02 15.46
C ARG A 221 -8.18 -8.86 14.26
N PHE A 222 -8.19 -8.30 13.05
CA PHE A 222 -8.49 -9.05 11.84
C PHE A 222 -7.43 -10.12 11.50
N LEU A 223 -6.16 -9.87 11.82
CA LEU A 223 -5.08 -10.85 11.63
C LEU A 223 -5.12 -11.97 12.68
N ASP A 224 -5.74 -11.72 13.83
CA ASP A 224 -5.95 -12.71 14.90
C ASP A 224 -7.24 -13.51 14.71
N ASP A 225 -8.32 -12.83 14.36
CA ASP A 225 -9.65 -13.41 14.18
C ASP A 225 -9.79 -14.07 12.81
N ASN A 226 -10.10 -15.37 12.78
CA ASN A 226 -10.58 -16.07 11.56
C ASN A 226 -12.02 -15.68 11.17
N ASN A 227 -12.49 -14.51 11.58
CA ASN A 227 -13.89 -14.11 11.42
C ASN A 227 -14.19 -13.82 9.95
N THR A 228 -15.28 -14.39 9.43
CA THR A 228 -15.58 -14.46 7.99
C THR A 228 -16.18 -13.18 7.40
N ASN A 229 -16.29 -12.10 8.19
CA ASN A 229 -17.05 -10.95 7.77
C ASN A 229 -16.17 -9.95 7.00
N LYS A 230 -16.62 -9.62 5.79
CA LYS A 230 -16.13 -8.46 5.04
C LYS A 230 -16.39 -7.18 5.84
N ARG A 231 -15.38 -6.32 5.98
CA ARG A 231 -15.50 -5.00 6.62
C ARG A 231 -14.86 -3.93 5.74
N ILE A 232 -15.54 -2.80 5.56
CA ILE A 232 -15.01 -1.66 4.83
C ILE A 232 -15.05 -0.45 5.77
N ILE A 233 -13.90 0.19 5.94
CA ILE A 233 -13.70 1.37 6.78
C ILE A 233 -13.31 2.52 5.87
N LEU A 234 -14.02 3.64 6.01
CA LEU A 234 -13.73 4.88 5.31
C LEU A 234 -13.21 5.89 6.34
N ALA A 235 -11.96 6.30 6.19
CA ALA A 235 -11.34 7.30 7.04
C ALA A 235 -10.87 8.50 6.21
N HIS A 236 -11.11 9.73 6.67
CA HIS A 236 -10.67 10.93 5.94
C HIS A 236 -10.19 12.06 6.84
N SER A 237 -9.22 12.84 6.37
CA SER A 237 -8.66 13.99 7.10
C SER A 237 -9.71 15.08 7.32
N PRO A 238 -9.63 15.86 8.42
CA PRO A 238 -10.46 17.06 8.62
C PRO A 238 -10.32 18.12 7.53
N GLU A 239 -9.21 18.09 6.78
CA GLU A 239 -8.93 19.03 5.69
C GLU A 239 -9.76 18.76 4.43
N ILE A 240 -10.34 17.57 4.30
CA ILE A 240 -11.11 17.17 3.12
C ILE A 240 -12.57 16.88 3.47
N GLU A 241 -13.45 17.01 2.48
CA GLU A 241 -14.84 16.58 2.58
C GLU A 241 -15.07 15.33 1.75
N VAL A 242 -15.90 14.41 2.25
CA VAL A 242 -16.24 13.16 1.56
C VAL A 242 -17.75 13.04 1.43
N LYS A 243 -18.22 12.90 0.20
CA LYS A 243 -19.61 12.64 -0.15
C LYS A 243 -19.74 11.23 -0.69
N ILE A 244 -20.79 10.53 -0.31
CA ILE A 244 -21.09 9.19 -0.84
C ILE A 244 -22.31 9.32 -1.73
N GLN A 245 -22.17 8.91 -2.98
CA GLN A 245 -23.31 8.79 -3.89
C GLN A 245 -23.72 7.32 -3.94
N ASN A 246 -24.96 7.06 -3.52
CA ASN A 246 -25.59 5.77 -3.72
C ASN A 246 -26.10 5.74 -5.16
N GLN A 247 -25.60 4.78 -5.96
CA GLN A 247 -26.22 4.42 -7.24
C GLN A 247 -27.33 3.40 -7.01
#